data_AF-A0A1B2DS83-F1
#
_entry.id   AF-A0A1B2DS83-F1
#
_cell.length_a   1.000
_cell.length_b   1.000
_cell.length_c   1.000
_cell.angle_alpha   90.00
_cell.angle_beta   90.00
_cell.angle_gamma   90.00
#
_symmetry.space_group_name_H-M   'P 1'
#
loop_
_entity.id
_entity.type
_entity.pdbx_description
1 polymer ?
#
loop_
_entity_poly.entity_id
_entity_poly.type
_entity_poly.pdbx_seq_one_letter_code
_entity_poly.pdbx_strand_id
1 'polypeptide(L)'
;MMIAAMLALVPASAYAASDSTPYAKLNFNSNKYYLFNNSWGSSGISGWWQTVYHNSNTNFGYVWNWPTTTGGVKAFPSIVSGWHWTEGYTPGSGLPTRLSDNKAINSGVTYSIDPATNGQYNNAYDIWLHSTGTATWSSTPTEEIMIWNRWTSGVGPIGGLVASNVSIGGQGYDVYRGEITDNGVHLWWVYSFLKRTQTDNFTINVKNFTDYLVGKSYFPTTRYVSSIEYGTEITNGSGQLNYSNFYANVQ
;
A
#
# COMPACT_ATOMS: atom_id res chain seq x y z
N MET A 1 5.76 45.82 34.25
CA MET A 1 4.60 45.43 33.42
C MET A 1 5.08 44.37 32.44
N MET A 2 4.78 43.10 32.70
CA MET A 2 5.07 42.00 31.76
C MET A 2 3.94 41.94 30.74
N ILE A 3 4.26 42.11 29.46
CA ILE A 3 3.33 41.90 28.35
C ILE A 3 3.32 40.39 28.07
N ALA A 4 2.22 39.73 28.41
CA ALA A 4 1.95 38.36 28.01
C ALA A 4 1.50 38.36 26.54
N ALA A 5 2.35 37.83 25.65
CA ALA A 5 1.95 37.55 24.28
C ALA A 5 1.08 36.29 24.25
N MET A 6 -0.22 36.46 24.01
CA MET A 6 -1.11 35.34 23.70
C MET A 6 -0.79 34.85 22.29
N LEU A 7 -0.18 33.67 22.18
CA LEU A 7 -0.16 32.91 20.93
C LEU A 7 -1.58 32.37 20.69
N ALA A 8 -2.29 32.94 19.71
CA ALA A 8 -3.52 32.36 19.22
C ALA A 8 -3.18 31.09 18.40
N LEU A 9 -3.44 29.91 18.97
CA LEU A 9 -3.50 28.68 18.17
C LEU A 9 -4.75 28.76 17.29
N VAL A 10 -4.55 29.00 15.99
CA VAL A 10 -5.61 28.81 15.00
C VAL A 10 -5.73 27.29 14.76
N PRO A 11 -6.88 26.66 15.05
CA PRO A 11 -7.06 25.25 14.71
C PRO A 11 -7.03 25.11 13.18
N ALA A 12 -6.07 24.34 12.67
CA ALA A 12 -6.05 23.96 11.27
C ALA A 12 -7.27 23.07 10.98
N SER A 13 -8.29 23.64 10.37
CA SER A 13 -9.43 22.87 9.87
C SER A 13 -8.95 22.00 8.71
N ALA A 14 -8.89 20.68 8.89
CA ALA A 14 -8.75 19.77 7.76
C ALA A 14 -10.05 19.87 6.95
N TYR A 15 -9.95 20.32 5.69
CA TYR A 15 -11.11 20.38 4.79
C TYR A 15 -11.41 18.98 4.29
N ALA A 16 -12.67 18.56 4.42
CA ALA A 16 -13.14 17.34 3.78
C ALA A 16 -13.00 17.48 2.26
N ALA A 17 -12.46 16.46 1.61
CA ALA A 17 -12.25 16.42 0.15
C ALA A 17 -12.57 15.03 -0.41
N SER A 18 -13.06 14.98 -1.63
CA SER A 18 -13.18 13.75 -2.41
C SER A 18 -12.82 14.02 -3.86
N ASP A 19 -12.27 13.00 -4.53
CA ASP A 19 -11.87 13.11 -5.93
C ASP A 19 -12.06 11.76 -6.64
N SER A 20 -12.81 11.79 -7.73
CA SER A 20 -13.13 10.62 -8.57
C SER A 20 -12.27 10.54 -9.82
N THR A 21 -11.37 11.49 -10.05
CA THR A 21 -10.53 11.48 -11.24
C THR A 21 -9.52 10.32 -11.16
N PRO A 22 -9.28 9.60 -12.27
CA PRO A 22 -8.26 8.56 -12.32
C PRO A 22 -6.91 9.13 -11.87
N TYR A 23 -6.22 8.44 -10.96
CA TYR A 23 -4.93 8.86 -10.40
C TYR A 23 -4.97 10.15 -9.56
N ALA A 24 -6.14 10.58 -9.08
CA ALA A 24 -6.25 11.66 -8.11
C ALA A 24 -5.41 11.39 -6.86
N LYS A 25 -4.84 12.45 -6.27
CA LYS A 25 -4.08 12.38 -5.02
C LYS A 25 -4.65 13.34 -4.00
N LEU A 26 -5.07 12.83 -2.83
CA LEU A 26 -5.46 13.66 -1.69
C LEU A 26 -4.38 13.56 -0.61
N ASN A 27 -3.54 14.60 -0.51
CA ASN A 27 -2.46 14.65 0.48
C ASN A 27 -3.01 14.94 1.88
N PHE A 28 -2.44 14.30 2.90
CA PHE A 28 -2.79 14.52 4.30
C PHE A 28 -1.57 14.36 5.23
N ASN A 29 -1.74 14.74 6.49
CA ASN A 29 -0.70 14.65 7.53
C ASN A 29 0.61 15.37 7.13
N SER A 30 0.51 16.65 6.78
CA SER A 30 1.62 17.48 6.27
C SER A 30 2.30 16.88 5.03
N ASN A 31 1.50 16.33 4.11
CA ASN A 31 1.94 15.65 2.88
C ASN A 31 2.80 14.41 3.10
N LYS A 32 2.87 13.88 4.34
CA LYS A 32 3.57 12.61 4.60
C LYS A 32 2.92 11.46 3.85
N TYR A 33 1.60 11.55 3.65
CA TYR A 33 0.80 10.54 2.99
C TYR A 33 -0.09 11.18 1.92
N TYR A 34 -0.51 10.37 0.95
CA TYR A 34 -1.66 10.69 0.11
C TYR A 34 -2.54 9.47 -0.12
N LEU A 35 -3.85 9.69 -0.21
CA LEU A 35 -4.76 8.74 -0.83
C LEU A 35 -4.59 8.81 -2.35
N PHE A 36 -4.46 7.66 -2.98
CA PHE A 36 -4.26 7.55 -4.42
C PHE A 36 -5.42 6.83 -5.08
N ASN A 37 -6.11 7.49 -6.01
CA ASN A 37 -7.18 6.90 -6.79
C ASN A 37 -6.63 6.05 -7.94
N ASN A 38 -5.78 5.06 -7.60
CA ASN A 38 -5.05 4.28 -8.58
C ASN A 38 -5.97 3.35 -9.35
N SER A 39 -6.15 3.60 -10.65
CA SER A 39 -6.95 2.79 -11.56
C SER A 39 -6.08 2.22 -12.69
N TRP A 40 -4.86 1.77 -12.37
CA TRP A 40 -3.85 1.34 -13.36
C TRP A 40 -4.34 0.27 -14.35
N GLY A 41 -5.24 -0.62 -13.92
CA GLY A 41 -5.79 -1.70 -14.72
C GLY A 41 -7.12 -1.36 -15.41
N SER A 42 -7.49 -0.08 -15.50
CA SER A 42 -8.81 0.34 -16.01
C SER A 42 -8.97 0.28 -17.52
N SER A 43 -7.88 0.06 -18.26
CA SER A 43 -7.88 0.13 -19.73
C SER A 43 -8.88 -0.86 -20.34
N GLY A 44 -9.70 -0.39 -21.28
CA GLY A 44 -10.69 -1.22 -21.98
C GLY A 44 -11.96 -1.55 -21.18
N ILE A 45 -12.14 -0.97 -19.98
CA ILE A 45 -13.31 -1.22 -19.13
C ILE A 45 -14.18 0.03 -19.09
N SER A 46 -15.49 -0.15 -19.23
CA SER A 46 -16.48 0.93 -19.19
C SER A 46 -17.42 0.79 -17.99
N GLY A 47 -18.11 1.88 -17.64
CA GLY A 47 -19.13 1.89 -16.57
C GLY A 47 -18.60 1.79 -15.14
N TRP A 48 -17.29 1.70 -14.96
CA TRP A 48 -16.66 1.74 -13.65
C TRP A 48 -16.60 3.16 -13.09
N TRP A 49 -16.50 3.26 -11.78
CA TRP A 49 -16.17 4.50 -11.09
C TRP A 49 -15.42 4.19 -9.79
N GLN A 50 -14.55 5.11 -9.36
CA GLN A 50 -13.80 4.99 -8.12
C GLN A 50 -13.53 6.39 -7.57
N THR A 51 -13.72 6.57 -6.26
CA THR A 51 -13.58 7.86 -5.59
C THR A 51 -12.80 7.69 -4.30
N VAL A 52 -11.73 8.47 -4.13
CA VAL A 52 -11.05 8.61 -2.83
C VAL A 52 -11.66 9.78 -2.05
N TYR A 53 -11.69 9.69 -0.73
CA TYR A 53 -12.18 10.76 0.14
C TYR A 53 -11.36 10.86 1.43
N HIS A 54 -11.22 12.08 1.94
CA HIS A 54 -10.61 12.36 3.23
C HIS A 54 -11.50 13.37 3.97
N ASN A 55 -12.17 12.92 5.04
CA ASN A 55 -12.97 13.80 5.90
C ASN A 55 -12.16 14.26 7.12
N SER A 56 -11.35 13.36 7.66
CA SER A 56 -10.39 13.60 8.75
C SER A 56 -9.31 12.51 8.78
N ASN A 57 -8.29 12.66 9.62
CA ASN A 57 -7.27 11.62 9.83
C ASN A 57 -7.81 10.32 10.49
N THR A 58 -9.10 10.26 10.81
CA THR A 58 -9.77 9.07 11.37
C THR A 58 -11.03 8.68 10.58
N ASN A 59 -11.28 9.30 9.43
CA ASN A 59 -12.39 9.01 8.53
C ASN A 59 -11.99 9.41 7.12
N PHE A 60 -11.46 8.45 6.37
CA PHE A 60 -10.95 8.64 5.02
C PHE A 60 -10.88 7.27 4.34
N GLY A 61 -10.85 7.22 3.01
CA GLY A 61 -10.83 5.94 2.30
C GLY A 61 -11.28 6.10 0.87
N TYR A 62 -11.99 5.09 0.37
CA TYR A 62 -12.45 5.06 -1.01
C TYR A 62 -13.70 4.20 -1.19
N VAL A 63 -14.42 4.51 -2.25
CA VAL A 63 -15.60 3.80 -2.72
C VAL A 63 -15.40 3.45 -4.20
N TRP A 64 -15.88 2.28 -4.63
CA TRP A 64 -15.67 1.78 -5.98
C TRP A 64 -16.88 1.03 -6.54
N ASN A 65 -16.90 0.96 -7.86
CA ASN A 65 -17.69 0.03 -8.65
C ASN A 65 -16.89 -0.36 -9.90
N TRP A 66 -16.58 -1.64 -10.02
CA TRP A 66 -15.89 -2.26 -11.14
C TRP A 66 -16.80 -3.35 -11.76
N PRO A 67 -17.72 -2.97 -12.66
CA PRO A 67 -18.76 -3.85 -13.19
C PRO A 67 -18.24 -4.74 -14.32
N THR A 68 -17.25 -5.57 -14.02
CA THR A 68 -16.63 -6.48 -14.98
C THR A 68 -16.52 -7.89 -14.41
N THR A 69 -16.46 -8.89 -15.27
CA THR A 69 -16.17 -10.29 -14.89
C THR A 69 -14.84 -10.77 -15.45
N THR A 70 -14.14 -9.93 -16.21
CA THR A 70 -12.81 -10.23 -16.73
C THR A 70 -11.80 -10.30 -15.59
N GLY A 71 -10.91 -11.29 -15.62
CA GLY A 71 -9.86 -11.48 -14.60
C GLY A 71 -8.82 -10.35 -14.57
N GLY A 72 -7.91 -10.41 -13.59
CA GLY A 72 -6.85 -9.42 -13.38
C GLY A 72 -7.28 -8.22 -12.53
N VAL A 73 -6.31 -7.55 -11.92
CA VAL A 73 -6.53 -6.39 -11.06
C VAL A 73 -6.82 -5.16 -11.90
N LYS A 74 -7.82 -4.37 -11.49
CA LYS A 74 -8.29 -3.16 -12.20
C LYS A 74 -7.82 -1.88 -11.54
N ALA A 75 -7.67 -1.93 -10.23
CA ALA A 75 -7.36 -0.77 -9.42
C ALA A 75 -6.71 -1.19 -8.12
N PHE A 76 -5.94 -0.26 -7.55
CA PHE A 76 -5.37 -0.36 -6.23
C PHE A 76 -5.52 0.97 -5.48
N PRO A 77 -6.77 1.43 -5.20
CA PRO A 77 -6.94 2.59 -4.36
C PRO A 77 -6.24 2.36 -3.02
N SER A 78 -5.36 3.28 -2.65
CA SER A 78 -4.39 3.05 -1.58
C SER A 78 -4.01 4.34 -0.85
N ILE A 79 -3.41 4.16 0.33
CA ILE A 79 -2.59 5.18 0.98
C ILE A 79 -1.15 4.93 0.57
N VAL A 80 -0.42 5.99 0.21
CA VAL A 80 1.00 5.92 -0.14
C VAL A 80 1.85 6.73 0.84
N SER A 81 2.95 6.13 1.31
CA SER A 81 4.04 6.77 2.04
C SER A 81 5.36 6.45 1.34
N GLY A 82 6.09 7.46 0.86
CA GLY A 82 7.34 7.28 0.11
C GLY A 82 7.17 7.56 -1.37
N TRP A 83 7.70 6.68 -2.22
CA TRP A 83 7.68 6.79 -3.68
C TRP A 83 6.51 6.01 -4.30
N HIS A 84 5.92 6.49 -5.38
CA HIS A 84 5.04 5.69 -6.25
C HIS A 84 5.05 6.29 -7.66
N TRP A 85 6.03 5.89 -8.48
CA TRP A 85 6.31 6.50 -9.79
C TRP A 85 6.36 8.05 -9.74
N THR A 86 6.98 8.59 -8.70
CA THR A 86 7.12 10.03 -8.46
C THR A 86 8.55 10.49 -8.57
N GLU A 87 8.76 11.79 -8.78
CA GLU A 87 10.06 12.42 -8.57
C GLU A 87 10.34 12.51 -7.06
N GLY A 88 11.03 11.51 -6.53
CA GLY A 88 11.32 11.40 -5.09
C GLY A 88 10.17 10.84 -4.26
N TYR A 89 10.18 11.20 -2.98
CA TYR A 89 9.44 10.54 -1.90
C TYR A 89 8.59 11.54 -1.12
N THR A 90 7.47 11.10 -0.53
CA THR A 90 6.65 11.99 0.31
C THR A 90 7.46 12.56 1.49
N PRO A 91 7.29 13.87 1.81
CA PRO A 91 8.01 14.51 2.91
C PRO A 91 7.81 13.81 4.26
N GLY A 92 8.91 13.62 5.01
CA GLY A 92 8.83 13.04 6.36
C GLY A 92 8.43 11.56 6.42
N SER A 93 8.40 10.85 5.28
CA SER A 93 8.17 9.39 5.24
C SER A 93 9.29 8.59 5.91
N GLY A 94 10.52 9.14 5.93
CA GLY A 94 11.72 8.41 6.33
C GLY A 94 12.24 7.44 5.25
N LEU A 95 11.63 7.48 4.06
CA LEU A 95 12.00 6.69 2.90
C LEU A 95 12.78 7.55 1.87
N PRO A 96 13.70 6.96 1.11
CA PRO A 96 14.05 5.54 1.12
C PRO A 96 14.94 5.19 2.31
N THR A 97 14.91 3.92 2.73
CA THR A 97 15.85 3.40 3.74
C THR A 97 16.53 2.16 3.21
N ARG A 98 17.85 2.06 3.39
CA ARG A 98 18.61 0.89 2.94
C ARG A 98 18.41 -0.25 3.94
N LEU A 99 18.28 -1.48 3.44
CA LEU A 99 18.09 -2.63 4.33
C LEU A 99 19.30 -2.85 5.25
N SER A 100 20.52 -2.57 4.78
CA SER A 100 21.74 -2.64 5.60
C SER A 100 21.76 -1.66 6.77
N ASP A 101 20.95 -0.61 6.75
CA ASP A 101 20.84 0.35 7.87
C ASP A 101 20.04 -0.25 9.03
N ASN A 102 19.42 -1.41 8.82
CA ASN A 102 18.79 -2.26 9.84
C ASN A 102 17.70 -1.54 10.67
N LYS A 103 17.07 -0.52 10.09
CA LYS A 103 16.00 0.26 10.71
C LYS A 103 14.73 -0.55 10.91
N ALA A 104 13.99 -0.25 11.97
CA ALA A 104 12.65 -0.77 12.12
C ALA A 104 11.70 0.03 11.22
N ILE A 105 10.78 -0.65 10.54
CA ILE A 105 9.84 -0.02 9.62
C ILE A 105 8.45 -0.45 10.04
N ASN A 106 7.92 0.24 11.05
CA ASN A 106 6.66 -0.10 11.68
C ASN A 106 5.50 0.57 10.93
N SER A 107 4.51 -0.23 10.53
CA SER A 107 3.31 0.24 9.86
C SER A 107 2.07 -0.39 10.48
N GLY A 108 0.98 0.36 10.54
CA GLY A 108 -0.28 -0.12 11.06
C GLY A 108 -1.47 0.54 10.39
N VAL A 109 -2.53 -0.24 10.21
CA VAL A 109 -3.79 0.21 9.62
C VAL A 109 -4.97 -0.35 10.39
N THR A 110 -6.01 0.47 10.53
CA THR A 110 -7.31 0.05 11.01
C THR A 110 -8.35 0.57 10.04
N TYR A 111 -9.22 -0.33 9.58
CA TYR A 111 -10.27 0.01 8.63
C TYR A 111 -11.54 -0.79 8.90
N SER A 112 -12.61 -0.37 8.24
CA SER A 112 -13.86 -1.11 8.10
C SER A 112 -14.25 -1.19 6.63
N ILE A 113 -14.91 -2.27 6.25
CA ILE A 113 -15.48 -2.45 4.91
C ILE A 113 -17.00 -2.34 5.04
N ASP A 114 -17.64 -1.64 4.10
CA ASP A 114 -19.10 -1.60 4.04
C ASP A 114 -19.67 -3.02 3.87
N PRO A 115 -20.64 -3.46 4.69
CA PRO A 115 -21.24 -4.79 4.60
C PRO A 115 -21.84 -5.15 3.23
N ALA A 116 -22.21 -4.16 2.41
CA ALA A 116 -22.71 -4.36 1.05
C ALA A 116 -21.58 -4.60 0.03
N THR A 117 -20.32 -4.49 0.45
CA THR A 117 -19.16 -4.73 -0.41
C THR A 117 -19.16 -6.15 -0.95
N ASN A 118 -18.97 -6.29 -2.26
CA ASN A 118 -19.03 -7.55 -2.99
C ASN A 118 -17.92 -7.67 -4.04
N GLY A 119 -17.91 -8.80 -4.74
CA GLY A 119 -16.96 -9.08 -5.80
C GLY A 119 -15.65 -9.68 -5.31
N GLN A 120 -14.60 -9.47 -6.10
CA GLN A 120 -13.30 -10.11 -5.94
C GLN A 120 -12.23 -9.07 -5.65
N TYR A 121 -11.66 -9.11 -4.44
CA TYR A 121 -10.63 -8.17 -4.01
C TYR A 121 -9.75 -8.74 -2.87
N ASN A 122 -8.62 -8.09 -2.63
CA ASN A 122 -7.84 -8.22 -1.40
C ASN A 122 -7.74 -6.89 -0.67
N ASN A 123 -7.25 -6.92 0.57
CA ASN A 123 -6.62 -5.79 1.22
C ASN A 123 -5.21 -6.19 1.61
N ALA A 124 -4.25 -5.36 1.21
CA ALA A 124 -2.84 -5.69 1.33
C ALA A 124 -1.99 -4.44 1.57
N TYR A 125 -0.87 -4.67 2.26
CA TYR A 125 0.28 -3.78 2.06
C TYR A 125 0.92 -4.10 0.72
N ASP A 126 1.43 -3.07 0.07
CA ASP A 126 2.32 -3.15 -1.08
C ASP A 126 3.58 -2.31 -0.81
N ILE A 127 4.74 -2.94 -0.90
CA ILE A 127 6.03 -2.39 -0.47
C ILE A 127 7.00 -2.46 -1.64
N TRP A 128 7.43 -1.29 -2.12
CA TRP A 128 8.34 -1.17 -3.24
C TRP A 128 9.79 -1.09 -2.80
N LEU A 129 10.67 -1.85 -3.45
CA LEU A 129 12.12 -1.80 -3.24
C LEU A 129 12.86 -1.46 -4.54
N HIS A 130 13.98 -0.74 -4.38
CA HIS A 130 14.87 -0.38 -5.48
C HIS A 130 16.32 -0.72 -5.15
N SER A 131 17.16 -0.77 -6.19
CA SER A 131 18.63 -0.79 -6.06
C SER A 131 19.24 0.59 -5.80
N THR A 132 18.45 1.67 -5.92
CA THR A 132 18.85 3.07 -5.73
C THR A 132 18.09 3.74 -4.59
N GLY A 133 18.75 4.68 -3.91
CA GLY A 133 18.14 5.56 -2.89
C GLY A 133 17.62 6.89 -3.45
N THR A 134 17.55 7.04 -4.77
CA THR A 134 17.06 8.25 -5.45
C THR A 134 16.11 7.88 -6.59
N ALA A 135 15.10 7.07 -6.29
CA ALA A 135 14.11 6.66 -7.28
C ALA A 135 13.30 7.86 -7.79
N THR A 136 13.10 7.90 -9.09
CA THR A 136 12.34 8.90 -9.84
C THR A 136 11.10 8.25 -10.47
N TRP A 137 10.31 9.02 -11.21
CA TRP A 137 9.12 8.50 -11.89
C TRP A 137 9.44 7.43 -12.96
N SER A 138 10.67 7.43 -13.48
CA SER A 138 11.14 6.47 -14.49
C SER A 138 11.92 5.30 -13.91
N SER A 139 12.05 5.22 -12.58
CA SER A 139 12.81 4.15 -11.94
C SER A 139 11.99 2.87 -11.91
N THR A 140 12.56 1.78 -12.41
CA THR A 140 11.98 0.44 -12.29
C THR A 140 12.32 -0.14 -10.92
N PRO A 141 11.32 -0.57 -10.11
CA PRO A 141 11.58 -1.28 -8.88
C PRO A 141 12.27 -2.61 -9.16
N THR A 142 12.93 -3.16 -8.15
CA THR A 142 13.58 -4.48 -8.23
C THR A 142 12.77 -5.56 -7.55
N GLU A 143 12.05 -5.19 -6.49
CA GLU A 143 11.17 -6.09 -5.76
C GLU A 143 9.89 -5.38 -5.33
N GLU A 144 8.82 -6.16 -5.31
CA GLU A 144 7.50 -5.84 -4.78
C GLU A 144 7.19 -6.84 -3.67
N ILE A 145 6.86 -6.35 -2.48
CA ILE A 145 6.45 -7.22 -1.36
C ILE A 145 5.01 -6.89 -1.02
N MET A 146 4.12 -7.85 -1.27
CA MET A 146 2.73 -7.75 -0.89
C MET A 146 2.45 -8.50 0.40
N ILE A 147 1.69 -7.93 1.33
CA ILE A 147 1.32 -8.59 2.59
C ILE A 147 -0.19 -8.52 2.74
N TRP A 148 -0.87 -9.63 2.45
CA TRP A 148 -2.32 -9.72 2.39
C TRP A 148 -2.88 -10.10 3.76
N ASN A 149 -3.71 -9.22 4.33
CA ASN A 149 -4.41 -9.49 5.58
C ASN A 149 -5.89 -9.84 5.40
N ARG A 150 -6.46 -9.58 4.22
CA ARG A 150 -7.85 -9.95 3.89
C ARG A 150 -7.98 -10.20 2.39
N TRP A 151 -8.83 -11.14 1.99
CA TRP A 151 -9.20 -11.34 0.59
C TRP A 151 -10.48 -12.17 0.46
N THR A 152 -11.19 -12.01 -0.66
CA THR A 152 -12.35 -12.81 -1.02
C THR A 152 -11.96 -14.06 -1.81
N SER A 153 -12.90 -14.97 -2.04
CA SER A 153 -12.66 -16.07 -2.98
C SER A 153 -12.44 -15.57 -4.41
N GLY A 154 -11.63 -16.28 -5.20
CA GLY A 154 -11.41 -16.01 -6.61
C GLY A 154 -10.30 -15.00 -6.94
N VAL A 155 -9.59 -14.49 -5.94
CA VAL A 155 -8.32 -13.76 -6.12
C VAL A 155 -7.14 -14.61 -5.64
N GLY A 156 -5.95 -14.35 -6.19
CA GLY A 156 -4.72 -15.03 -5.79
C GLY A 156 -3.49 -14.18 -6.11
N PRO A 157 -2.39 -14.39 -5.38
CA PRO A 157 -1.15 -13.67 -5.60
C PRO A 157 -0.48 -14.09 -6.91
N ILE A 158 0.44 -13.26 -7.39
CA ILE A 158 1.29 -13.59 -8.54
C ILE A 158 2.23 -14.76 -8.19
N GLY A 159 2.37 -15.68 -9.14
CA GLY A 159 3.32 -16.79 -9.06
C GLY A 159 2.83 -18.00 -8.26
N GLY A 160 3.78 -18.71 -7.63
CA GLY A 160 3.54 -20.01 -6.98
C GLY A 160 3.91 -20.00 -5.50
N LEU A 161 3.28 -20.91 -4.74
CA LEU A 161 3.60 -21.12 -3.32
C LEU A 161 5.04 -21.65 -3.18
N VAL A 162 5.87 -20.96 -2.40
CA VAL A 162 7.28 -21.32 -2.15
C VAL A 162 7.57 -21.69 -0.70
N ALA A 163 6.72 -21.28 0.23
CA ALA A 163 6.76 -21.72 1.63
C ALA A 163 5.37 -21.61 2.26
N SER A 164 5.06 -22.47 3.22
CA SER A 164 3.78 -22.44 3.94
C SER A 164 4.02 -22.33 5.45
N ASN A 165 3.09 -21.66 6.14
CA ASN A 165 3.08 -21.48 7.59
C ASN A 165 4.40 -20.93 8.17
N VAL A 166 5.00 -19.96 7.49
CA VAL A 166 6.18 -19.23 7.98
C VAL A 166 5.75 -18.27 9.09
N SER A 167 6.46 -18.27 10.21
CA SER A 167 6.23 -17.33 11.31
C SER A 167 7.03 -16.03 11.09
N ILE A 168 6.33 -14.91 10.89
CA ILE A 168 6.93 -13.58 10.73
C ILE A 168 6.25 -12.64 11.72
N GLY A 169 7.02 -12.05 12.63
CA GLY A 169 6.46 -11.19 13.69
C GLY A 169 5.41 -11.89 14.58
N GLY A 170 5.53 -13.21 14.77
CA GLY A 170 4.60 -14.01 15.56
C GLY A 170 3.28 -14.36 14.86
N GLN A 171 3.16 -14.09 13.56
CA GLN A 171 1.98 -14.41 12.74
C GLN A 171 2.36 -15.42 11.65
N GLY A 172 1.43 -16.32 11.29
CA GLY A 172 1.63 -17.32 10.25
C GLY A 172 1.24 -16.82 8.85
N TYR A 173 2.13 -17.04 7.87
CA TYR A 173 1.94 -16.68 6.47
C TYR A 173 2.24 -17.83 5.52
N ASP A 174 1.50 -17.89 4.42
CA ASP A 174 1.90 -18.64 3.23
C ASP A 174 2.58 -17.67 2.25
N VAL A 175 3.73 -18.07 1.71
CA VAL A 175 4.61 -17.20 0.91
C VAL A 175 4.57 -17.65 -0.54
N TYR A 176 4.24 -16.72 -1.42
CA TYR A 176 4.21 -16.89 -2.86
C TYR A 176 5.32 -16.06 -3.50
N ARG A 177 5.83 -16.55 -4.62
CA ARG A 177 6.80 -15.83 -5.44
C ARG A 177 6.41 -15.91 -6.89
N GLY A 178 6.41 -14.77 -7.56
CA GLY A 178 6.35 -14.68 -9.01
C GLY A 178 7.10 -13.46 -9.51
N GLU A 179 6.86 -13.09 -10.76
CA GLU A 179 7.58 -12.01 -11.42
C GLU A 179 6.64 -11.19 -12.28
N ILE A 180 6.93 -9.89 -12.38
CA ILE A 180 6.37 -9.01 -13.39
C ILE A 180 7.31 -9.01 -14.59
N THR A 181 6.72 -9.19 -15.78
CA THR A 181 7.43 -9.11 -17.05
C THR A 181 6.71 -8.14 -17.98
N ASP A 182 7.47 -7.49 -18.85
CA ASP A 182 6.96 -6.72 -19.99
C ASP A 182 7.56 -7.29 -21.27
N ASN A 183 6.72 -7.78 -22.18
CA ASN A 183 7.12 -8.47 -23.41
C ASN A 183 8.17 -9.59 -23.18
N GLY A 184 8.01 -10.34 -22.07
CA GLY A 184 8.93 -11.42 -21.68
C GLY A 184 10.25 -10.96 -21.05
N VAL A 185 10.44 -9.64 -20.89
CA VAL A 185 11.58 -9.08 -20.17
C VAL A 185 11.22 -8.93 -18.70
N HIS A 186 12.06 -9.47 -17.82
CA HIS A 186 11.91 -9.32 -16.39
C HIS A 186 11.95 -7.85 -15.97
N LEU A 187 10.98 -7.41 -15.16
CA LEU A 187 10.96 -6.10 -14.54
C LEU A 187 11.32 -6.18 -13.05
N TRP A 188 10.52 -6.92 -12.25
CA TRP A 188 10.79 -7.14 -10.83
C TRP A 188 10.21 -8.45 -10.31
N TRP A 189 10.71 -8.89 -9.16
CA TRP A 189 10.14 -10.01 -8.41
C TRP A 189 9.01 -9.56 -7.51
N VAL A 190 7.98 -10.40 -7.38
CA VAL A 190 6.86 -10.20 -6.45
C VAL A 190 6.91 -11.29 -5.38
N TYR A 191 6.89 -10.87 -4.12
CA TYR A 191 6.81 -11.76 -2.95
C TYR A 191 5.53 -11.46 -2.17
N SER A 192 4.57 -12.38 -2.21
CA SER A 192 3.28 -12.19 -1.53
C SER A 192 3.19 -13.05 -0.26
N PHE A 193 2.89 -12.42 0.86
CA PHE A 193 2.68 -13.05 2.16
C PHE A 193 1.20 -13.04 2.49
N LEU A 194 0.55 -14.20 2.39
CA LEU A 194 -0.87 -14.35 2.70
C LEU A 194 -1.03 -14.77 4.15
N LYS A 195 -1.62 -13.90 4.98
CA LYS A 195 -1.83 -14.17 6.40
C LYS A 195 -2.86 -15.29 6.57
N ARG A 196 -2.51 -16.36 7.29
CA ARG A 196 -3.39 -17.55 7.44
C ARG A 196 -4.70 -17.28 8.19
N THR A 197 -4.75 -16.21 8.98
CA THR A 197 -5.95 -15.74 9.67
C THR A 197 -6.20 -14.30 9.30
N GLN A 198 -7.22 -14.06 8.49
CA GLN A 198 -7.56 -12.72 8.01
C GLN A 198 -7.96 -11.78 9.16
N THR A 199 -7.69 -10.48 9.02
CA THR A 199 -7.95 -9.45 10.06
C THR A 199 -8.17 -8.08 9.43
N ASP A 200 -8.90 -7.19 10.11
CA ASP A 200 -9.16 -5.80 9.69
C ASP A 200 -8.36 -4.75 10.47
N ASN A 201 -7.76 -5.13 11.60
CA ASN A 201 -6.70 -4.38 12.26
C ASN A 201 -5.37 -5.09 11.99
N PHE A 202 -4.44 -4.40 11.35
CA PHE A 202 -3.22 -5.04 10.86
C PHE A 202 -1.99 -4.16 11.03
N THR A 203 -1.04 -4.68 11.79
CA THR A 203 0.26 -4.05 12.07
C THR A 203 1.38 -4.97 11.60
N ILE A 204 2.39 -4.37 10.99
CA ILE A 204 3.58 -5.06 10.51
C ILE A 204 4.84 -4.28 10.90
N ASN A 205 5.96 -5.01 10.98
CA ASN A 205 7.27 -4.40 10.81
C ASN A 205 7.83 -4.94 9.48
N VAL A 206 7.95 -4.08 8.47
CA VAL A 206 8.40 -4.44 7.12
C VAL A 206 9.77 -5.13 7.18
N LYS A 207 10.61 -4.74 8.15
CA LYS A 207 11.91 -5.35 8.39
C LYS A 207 11.83 -6.87 8.56
N ASN A 208 10.82 -7.39 9.26
CA ASN A 208 10.69 -8.84 9.50
C ASN A 208 10.50 -9.61 8.18
N PHE A 209 9.79 -9.02 7.22
CA PHE A 209 9.55 -9.62 5.91
C PHE A 209 10.79 -9.52 5.03
N THR A 210 11.47 -8.36 5.03
CA THR A 210 12.71 -8.20 4.28
C THR A 210 13.83 -9.08 4.83
N ASP A 211 13.96 -9.23 6.15
CA ASP A 211 14.93 -10.12 6.79
C ASP A 211 14.70 -11.59 6.37
N TYR A 212 13.44 -12.03 6.32
CA TYR A 212 13.10 -13.36 5.82
C TYR A 212 13.55 -13.55 4.36
N LEU A 213 13.24 -12.61 3.47
CA LEU A 213 13.58 -12.71 2.05
C LEU A 213 15.10 -12.62 1.80
N VAL A 214 15.81 -11.76 2.53
CA VAL A 214 17.28 -11.68 2.54
C VAL A 214 17.88 -12.99 3.05
N GLY A 215 17.33 -13.56 4.13
CA GLY A 215 17.77 -14.86 4.67
C GLY A 215 17.57 -16.01 3.69
N LYS A 216 16.60 -15.89 2.76
CA LYS A 216 16.40 -16.81 1.63
C LYS A 216 17.30 -16.52 0.42
N SER A 217 18.18 -15.51 0.51
CA SER A 217 19.03 -15.05 -0.60
C SER A 217 18.23 -14.60 -1.83
N TYR A 218 17.00 -14.12 -1.65
CA TYR A 218 16.17 -13.63 -2.76
C TYR A 218 16.62 -12.27 -3.28
N PHE A 219 17.16 -11.41 -2.41
CA PHE A 219 17.83 -10.16 -2.77
C PHE A 219 18.82 -9.74 -1.68
N PRO A 220 19.84 -8.92 -2.01
CA PRO A 220 20.83 -8.48 -1.03
C PRO A 220 20.31 -7.36 -0.11
N THR A 221 20.97 -7.15 1.02
CA THR A 221 20.72 -6.03 1.94
C THR A 221 21.08 -4.65 1.36
N THR A 222 21.58 -4.60 0.12
CA THR A 222 21.90 -3.34 -0.56
C THR A 222 20.67 -2.63 -1.12
N ARG A 223 19.49 -3.28 -1.14
CA ARG A 223 18.21 -2.71 -1.57
C ARG A 223 17.73 -1.61 -0.64
N TYR A 224 16.88 -0.74 -1.18
CA TYR A 224 16.22 0.35 -0.50
C TYR A 224 14.71 0.13 -0.48
N VAL A 225 14.10 0.11 0.69
CA VAL A 225 12.64 0.25 0.80
C VAL A 225 12.30 1.67 0.38
N SER A 226 11.43 1.80 -0.62
CA SER A 226 11.11 3.04 -1.30
C SER A 226 9.68 3.50 -1.04
N SER A 227 8.75 2.56 -0.82
CA SER A 227 7.36 2.85 -0.53
C SER A 227 6.78 1.90 0.50
N ILE A 228 5.81 2.40 1.26
CA ILE A 228 4.91 1.61 2.10
C ILE A 228 3.49 2.05 1.73
N GLU A 229 2.74 1.13 1.14
CA GLU A 229 1.38 1.39 0.68
C GLU A 229 0.42 0.42 1.33
N TYR A 230 -0.83 0.85 1.48
CA TYR A 230 -1.90 -0.03 1.91
C TYR A 230 -3.16 0.29 1.13
N GLY A 231 -3.78 -0.74 0.56
CA GLY A 231 -4.93 -0.55 -0.32
C GLY A 231 -5.68 -1.84 -0.59
N THR A 232 -6.57 -1.76 -1.58
CA THR A 232 -7.41 -2.88 -2.03
C THR A 232 -7.12 -3.17 -3.50
N GLU A 233 -6.58 -4.33 -3.85
CA GLU A 233 -6.56 -4.74 -5.26
C GLU A 233 -7.95 -5.23 -5.64
N ILE A 234 -8.58 -4.56 -6.60
CA ILE A 234 -9.96 -4.85 -7.01
C ILE A 234 -9.96 -5.51 -8.39
N THR A 235 -10.49 -6.72 -8.48
CA THR A 235 -10.72 -7.42 -9.75
C THR A 235 -12.11 -7.11 -10.31
N ASN A 236 -13.12 -7.05 -9.45
CA ASN A 236 -14.50 -6.68 -9.78
C ASN A 236 -15.34 -6.39 -8.52
N GLY A 237 -16.56 -5.91 -8.75
CA GLY A 237 -17.56 -5.67 -7.72
C GLY A 237 -17.62 -4.22 -7.29
N SER A 238 -18.41 -3.97 -6.25
CA SER A 238 -18.63 -2.64 -5.68
C SER A 238 -18.44 -2.67 -4.18
N GLY A 239 -17.99 -1.57 -3.60
CA GLY A 239 -17.82 -1.49 -2.16
C GLY A 239 -17.25 -0.18 -1.68
N GLN A 240 -16.97 -0.14 -0.38
CA GLN A 240 -16.32 0.98 0.27
C GLN A 240 -15.41 0.46 1.39
N LEU A 241 -14.23 1.07 1.48
CA LEU A 241 -13.32 0.90 2.61
C LEU A 241 -13.15 2.26 3.29
N ASN A 242 -13.27 2.26 4.62
CA ASN A 242 -13.05 3.42 5.46
C ASN A 242 -11.91 3.13 6.45
N TYR A 243 -10.83 3.88 6.34
CA TYR A 243 -9.75 3.92 7.32
C TYR A 243 -10.15 4.77 8.52
N SER A 244 -9.84 4.25 9.71
CA SER A 244 -9.89 4.99 10.96
C SER A 244 -8.50 5.32 11.51
N ASN A 245 -7.45 4.65 11.00
CA ASN A 245 -6.07 4.93 11.36
C ASN A 245 -5.12 4.37 10.30
N PHE A 246 -4.05 5.12 10.03
CA PHE A 246 -2.89 4.63 9.27
C PHE A 246 -1.62 5.30 9.80
N TYR A 247 -0.54 4.53 9.94
CA TYR A 247 0.79 5.07 10.13
C TYR A 247 1.83 4.21 9.43
N ALA A 248 2.91 4.85 9.01
CA ALA A 248 4.14 4.23 8.55
C ALA A 248 5.31 5.05 9.08
N ASN A 249 6.22 4.40 9.83
CA ASN A 249 7.32 5.03 10.54
C ASN A 249 8.61 4.22 10.35
N VAL A 250 9.62 4.88 9.79
CA VAL A 250 11.00 4.39 9.73
C VAL A 250 11.75 4.90 10.95
N GLN A 251 12.34 3.99 11.74
CA GLN A 251 13.04 4.27 13.00
C GLN A 251 14.48 3.77 12.92
#